data_AF-A0A834V883-F1
#
_entry.id   AF-A0A834V883-F1
#
_cell.length_a   1.000
_cell.length_b   1.000
_cell.length_c   1.000
_cell.angle_alpha   90.00
_cell.angle_beta   90.00
_cell.angle_gamma   90.00
#
_symmetry.space_group_name_H-M   'P 1'
#
loop_
_entity.id
_entity.type
_entity.pdbx_description
1 polymer ?
#
loop_
_entity_poly.entity_id
_entity_poly.type
_entity_poly.pdbx_seq_one_letter_code
_entity_poly.pdbx_strand_id
1 'polypeptide(L)'
;MFRGDDNSVKECNIITDIAVISADRNLVIKPIFNLSYSDRSDDFIENENARCDKLIKHLTREILTQIIDKLGYESSAAQQLQIPITSSNKFLSDSNDDLMLILFRISKHSFKEMGFIRFGRRDLYFDDGNSLRNLLQCPCILDFYIRFKRKGFGKILFDLTLKHLSIDGPQSLAYDRPSFSLLSFLRKYFNLDQPLWQHNHFVIFSQIFDLFET
;
A
#
# COMPACT_ATOMS: atom_id res chain seq x y z
N MET A 1 -21.50 26.88 36.93
CA MET A 1 -22.13 26.83 35.59
C MET A 1 -21.03 26.99 34.55
N PHE A 2 -20.38 25.89 34.17
CA PHE A 2 -19.66 25.72 32.91
C PHE A 2 -19.64 24.21 32.65
N ARG A 3 -20.55 23.77 31.78
CA ARG A 3 -20.52 22.44 31.16
C ARG A 3 -19.42 22.48 30.11
N GLY A 4 -18.35 21.72 30.30
CA GLY A 4 -17.42 21.38 29.25
C GLY A 4 -17.76 19.97 28.80
N ASP A 5 -18.52 19.85 27.72
CA ASP A 5 -18.81 18.58 27.07
C ASP A 5 -17.51 18.00 26.51
N ASP A 6 -17.00 16.96 27.18
CA ASP A 6 -15.89 16.13 26.72
C ASP A 6 -16.43 15.14 25.67
N ASN A 7 -16.71 15.64 24.47
CA ASN A 7 -17.21 14.88 23.34
C ASN A 7 -16.33 15.12 22.11
N SER A 8 -15.10 14.60 22.15
CA SER A 8 -14.29 14.46 20.94
C SER A 8 -13.49 13.17 20.90
N VAL A 9 -14.09 12.04 21.26
CA VAL A 9 -13.75 10.78 20.60
C VAL A 9 -14.56 10.77 19.31
N LYS A 10 -14.01 11.35 18.24
CA LYS A 10 -14.56 11.15 16.90
C LYS A 10 -14.49 9.66 16.62
N GLU A 11 -15.64 9.00 16.67
CA GLU A 11 -15.86 7.66 16.15
C GLU A 11 -15.12 7.54 14.82
N CYS A 12 -14.04 6.77 14.84
CA CYS A 12 -13.40 6.35 13.62
C CYS A 12 -14.42 5.43 12.96
N ASN A 13 -15.18 5.96 11.98
CA ASN A 13 -16.09 5.17 11.15
C ASN A 13 -15.24 4.12 10.41
N ILE A 14 -15.02 2.97 11.03
CA ILE A 14 -14.34 1.82 10.43
C ILE A 14 -15.25 1.35 9.31
N ILE A 15 -14.75 1.49 8.08
CA ILE A 15 -15.50 1.21 6.85
C ILE A 15 -15.67 -0.32 6.76
N THR A 16 -16.85 -0.81 7.13
CA THR A 16 -17.24 -2.24 7.14
C THR A 16 -17.47 -2.85 5.75
N ASP A 17 -16.82 -2.29 4.73
CA ASP A 17 -17.09 -2.54 3.32
C ASP A 17 -15.77 -2.60 2.54
N ILE A 18 -14.66 -3.04 3.14
CA ILE A 18 -13.37 -3.08 2.46
C ILE A 18 -12.71 -4.46 2.50
N ALA A 19 -12.12 -4.85 1.38
CA ALA A 19 -11.27 -6.02 1.27
C ALA A 19 -9.92 -5.64 0.70
N VAL A 20 -8.87 -6.30 1.18
CA VAL A 20 -7.53 -6.18 0.63
C VAL A 20 -7.08 -7.54 0.15
N ILE A 21 -6.64 -7.58 -1.10
CA ILE A 21 -6.16 -8.79 -1.75
C ILE A 21 -4.69 -8.60 -2.10
N SER A 22 -3.89 -9.60 -1.75
CA SER A 22 -2.53 -9.73 -2.27
C SER A 22 -2.58 -10.44 -3.62
N ALA A 23 -1.89 -9.88 -4.61
CA ALA A 23 -1.53 -10.59 -5.82
C ALA A 23 0.00 -10.71 -5.89
N ASP A 24 0.48 -11.93 -6.14
CA ASP A 24 1.87 -12.16 -6.55
C ASP A 24 2.01 -12.12 -8.08
N ARG A 25 3.24 -12.27 -8.57
CA ARG A 25 3.57 -12.32 -10.01
C ARG A 25 2.86 -13.44 -10.79
N ASN A 26 2.33 -14.47 -10.13
CA ASN A 26 1.56 -15.53 -10.78
C ASN A 26 0.06 -15.21 -10.79
N LEU A 27 -0.32 -14.02 -10.30
CA LEU A 27 -1.70 -13.62 -10.05
C LEU A 27 -2.41 -14.57 -9.09
N VAL A 28 -1.65 -15.20 -8.19
CA VAL A 28 -2.23 -15.99 -7.10
C VAL A 28 -2.74 -15.04 -6.04
N ILE A 29 -4.04 -15.10 -5.82
CA ILE A 29 -4.73 -14.29 -4.83
C ILE A 29 -4.56 -14.93 -3.46
N LYS A 30 -3.99 -14.17 -2.52
CA LYS A 30 -4.07 -14.50 -1.09
C LYS A 30 -4.93 -13.42 -0.41
N PRO A 31 -6.04 -13.80 0.24
CA PRO A 31 -6.77 -12.85 1.08
C PRO A 31 -5.84 -12.32 2.15
N ILE A 32 -5.78 -11.00 2.30
CA ILE A 32 -5.13 -10.38 3.46
C ILE A 32 -6.25 -9.76 4.29
N PHE A 33 -6.62 -10.46 5.36
CA PHE A 33 -7.43 -9.88 6.43
C PHE A 33 -6.69 -10.01 7.74
N ASN A 34 -6.19 -8.87 8.23
CA ASN A 34 -6.22 -8.59 9.66
C ASN A 34 -6.10 -7.08 9.92
N LEU A 35 -7.22 -6.36 9.82
CA LEU A 35 -7.43 -5.10 10.55
C LEU A 35 -8.17 -5.53 11.81
N SER A 36 -7.49 -5.43 12.95
CA SER A 36 -7.97 -5.81 14.29
C SER A 36 -9.48 -5.61 14.48
N TYR A 37 -10.25 -6.69 14.39
CA TYR A 37 -11.65 -6.75 14.81
C TYR A 37 -11.69 -7.40 16.20
N SER A 38 -11.24 -6.65 17.20
CA SER A 38 -11.59 -6.95 18.59
C SER A 38 -12.91 -6.23 18.90
N ASP A 39 -13.88 -6.97 19.44
CA ASP A 39 -15.22 -6.54 19.92
C ASP A 39 -16.41 -6.58 18.95
N ARG A 40 -16.51 -7.53 18.01
CA ARG A 40 -17.75 -7.74 17.24
C ARG A 40 -18.29 -9.16 17.31
N SER A 41 -19.61 -9.29 17.20
CA SER A 41 -20.35 -10.55 17.26
C SER A 41 -19.98 -11.49 16.11
N ASP A 42 -19.99 -12.80 16.38
CA ASP A 42 -19.61 -13.85 15.43
C ASP A 42 -20.38 -13.79 14.10
N ASP A 43 -21.69 -13.53 14.12
CA ASP A 43 -22.53 -13.39 12.92
C ASP A 43 -22.05 -12.30 11.94
N PHE A 44 -21.46 -11.23 12.48
CA PHE A 44 -20.94 -10.13 11.66
C PHE A 44 -19.65 -10.55 10.94
N ILE A 45 -18.81 -11.31 11.63
CA ILE A 45 -17.54 -11.83 11.11
C ILE A 45 -17.81 -12.84 9.99
N GLU A 46 -18.75 -13.76 10.19
CA GLU A 46 -19.13 -14.74 9.17
C GLU A 46 -19.64 -14.09 7.88
N ASN A 47 -20.45 -13.03 7.98
CA ASN A 47 -21.00 -12.34 6.82
C ASN A 47 -19.91 -11.61 6.02
N GLU A 48 -18.97 -10.93 6.69
CA GLU A 48 -17.84 -10.28 6.02
C GLU A 48 -16.93 -11.29 5.33
N ASN A 49 -16.63 -12.42 5.98
CA ASN A 49 -15.87 -13.52 5.35
C ASN A 49 -16.58 -14.05 4.10
N ALA A 50 -17.89 -14.29 4.17
CA ALA A 50 -18.67 -14.76 3.03
C ALA A 50 -18.66 -13.78 1.84
N ARG A 51 -18.67 -12.46 2.09
CA ARG A 51 -18.57 -11.45 1.05
C ARG A 51 -17.18 -11.42 0.40
N CYS A 52 -16.13 -11.59 1.20
CA CYS A 52 -14.75 -11.65 0.73
C CYS A 52 -14.50 -12.91 -0.11
N ASP A 53 -15.03 -14.06 0.31
CA ASP A 53 -14.98 -15.29 -0.47
C ASP A 53 -15.67 -15.15 -1.82
N LYS A 54 -16.81 -14.44 -1.87
CA LYS A 54 -17.50 -14.13 -3.12
C LYS A 54 -16.65 -13.25 -4.03
N LEU A 55 -15.96 -12.25 -3.49
CA LEU A 55 -15.01 -11.42 -4.24
C LEU A 55 -13.88 -12.28 -4.82
N ILE A 56 -13.22 -13.09 -4.00
CA ILE A 56 -12.08 -13.92 -4.42
C ILE A 56 -12.50 -14.89 -5.52
N LYS A 57 -13.67 -15.54 -5.39
CA LYS A 57 -14.22 -16.43 -6.42
C LYS A 57 -14.46 -15.72 -7.76
N HIS A 58 -14.76 -14.43 -7.74
CA HIS A 58 -15.01 -13.65 -8.96
C HIS A 58 -13.71 -13.12 -9.59
N LEU A 59 -12.64 -12.95 -8.84
CA LEU A 59 -11.38 -12.39 -9.35
C LEU A 59 -10.56 -13.44 -10.11
N THR A 60 -11.03 -13.80 -11.30
CA THR A 60 -10.25 -14.61 -12.23
C THR A 60 -8.98 -13.89 -12.67
N ARG A 61 -8.01 -14.64 -13.21
CA ARG A 61 -6.76 -14.08 -13.73
C ARG A 61 -6.99 -12.96 -14.76
N GLU A 62 -7.98 -13.14 -15.63
CA GLU A 62 -8.36 -12.17 -16.67
C GLU A 62 -8.92 -10.88 -16.05
N ILE A 63 -9.82 -11.00 -15.07
CA ILE A 63 -10.40 -9.86 -14.37
C ILE A 63 -9.31 -9.10 -13.59
N LEU A 64 -8.42 -9.84 -12.92
CA LEU A 64 -7.32 -9.23 -12.17
C LEU A 64 -6.35 -8.47 -13.10
N THR A 65 -6.04 -9.03 -14.27
CA THR A 65 -5.24 -8.37 -15.32
C THR A 65 -5.87 -7.02 -15.71
N GLN A 66 -7.18 -7.00 -16.00
CA GLN A 66 -7.91 -5.78 -16.35
C GLN A 66 -7.92 -4.75 -15.21
N ILE A 67 -8.08 -5.20 -13.96
CA ILE A 67 -8.05 -4.32 -12.79
C ILE A 67 -6.68 -3.68 -12.63
N ILE A 68 -5.59 -4.45 -12.78
CA ILE A 68 -4.22 -3.96 -12.67
C ILE A 68 -3.94 -2.92 -13.76
N ASP A 69 -4.31 -3.21 -15.01
CA ASP A 69 -4.09 -2.28 -16.13
C ASP A 69 -4.89 -0.98 -15.95
N LYS A 70 -6.14 -1.10 -15.49
CA LYS A 70 -6.98 0.07 -15.19
C LYS A 70 -6.39 0.92 -14.07
N LEU A 71 -6.04 0.31 -12.94
CA LEU A 71 -5.45 1.01 -11.79
C LEU A 71 -4.08 1.61 -12.13
N GLY A 72 -3.27 0.90 -12.90
CA GLY A 72 -1.98 1.37 -13.39
C GLY A 72 -2.10 2.59 -14.30
N TYR A 73 -3.07 2.59 -15.22
CA TYR A 73 -3.39 3.76 -16.04
C TYR A 73 -3.84 4.95 -15.19
N GLU A 74 -4.76 4.74 -14.24
CA GLU A 74 -5.22 5.79 -13.35
C GLU A 74 -4.10 6.35 -12.45
N SER A 75 -3.20 5.49 -11.95
CA SER A 75 -2.00 5.89 -11.22
C SER A 75 -1.10 6.77 -12.08
N SER A 76 -0.84 6.36 -13.32
CA SER A 76 -0.05 7.12 -14.30
C SER A 76 -0.63 8.51 -14.53
N ALA A 77 -1.94 8.60 -14.77
CA ALA A 77 -2.63 9.86 -14.99
C ALA A 77 -2.56 10.77 -13.75
N ALA A 78 -2.76 10.23 -12.56
CA ALA A 78 -2.67 10.98 -11.31
C ALA A 78 -1.26 11.50 -11.01
N GLN A 79 -0.24 10.80 -11.51
CA GLN A 79 1.19 11.17 -11.38
C GLN A 79 1.71 11.95 -12.60
N GLN A 80 0.87 12.20 -13.61
CA GLN A 80 1.24 12.88 -14.87
C GLN A 80 2.38 12.18 -15.63
N LEU A 81 2.42 10.85 -15.55
CA LEU A 81 3.38 10.01 -16.28
C LEU A 81 2.86 9.73 -17.69
N GLN A 82 3.75 9.78 -18.68
CA GLN A 82 3.43 9.49 -20.08
C GLN A 82 3.06 8.02 -20.31
N ILE A 83 3.70 7.12 -19.55
CA ILE A 83 3.52 5.67 -19.68
C ILE A 83 3.28 5.10 -18.27
N PRO A 84 2.25 4.23 -18.09
CA PRO A 84 2.03 3.56 -16.82
C PRO A 84 3.24 2.74 -16.37
N ILE A 85 3.70 2.97 -15.14
CA ILE A 85 4.77 2.17 -14.53
C ILE A 85 4.27 0.84 -13.99
N THR A 86 2.97 0.75 -13.68
CA THR A 86 2.27 -0.49 -13.32
C THR A 86 1.36 -0.92 -14.45
N SER A 87 1.50 -2.16 -14.91
CA SER A 87 0.58 -2.85 -15.81
C SER A 87 0.66 -4.36 -15.54
N SER A 88 -0.35 -5.11 -15.93
CA SER A 88 -0.39 -6.57 -15.79
C SER A 88 0.82 -7.21 -16.50
N ASN A 89 1.10 -6.80 -17.74
CA ASN A 89 2.25 -7.26 -18.49
C ASN A 89 3.57 -7.00 -17.76
N LYS A 90 3.80 -5.77 -17.30
CA LYS A 90 5.03 -5.41 -16.56
C LYS A 90 5.15 -6.25 -15.29
N PHE A 91 4.07 -6.33 -14.52
CA PHE A 91 4.02 -7.08 -13.25
C PHE A 91 4.26 -8.58 -13.44
N LEU A 92 3.75 -9.19 -14.52
CA LEU A 92 3.97 -10.60 -14.85
C LEU A 92 5.37 -10.87 -15.43
N SER A 93 5.94 -9.90 -16.14
CA SER A 93 7.24 -10.04 -16.83
C SER A 93 8.45 -9.69 -15.96
N ASP A 94 8.25 -8.99 -14.84
CA ASP A 94 9.33 -8.61 -13.94
C ASP A 94 9.96 -9.86 -13.30
N SER A 95 11.29 -9.90 -13.25
CA SER A 95 12.02 -10.96 -12.56
C SER A 95 12.03 -10.78 -11.04
N ASN A 96 11.71 -9.57 -10.57
CA ASN A 96 11.64 -9.26 -9.15
C ASN A 96 10.38 -9.85 -8.51
N ASP A 97 10.48 -10.25 -7.23
CA ASP A 97 9.37 -10.79 -6.44
C ASP A 97 8.47 -9.66 -5.88
N ASP A 98 7.95 -8.84 -6.78
CA ASP A 98 7.02 -7.77 -6.44
C ASP A 98 5.67 -8.32 -6.01
N LEU A 99 5.07 -7.64 -5.03
CA LEU A 99 3.73 -7.88 -4.55
C LEU A 99 2.88 -6.64 -4.70
N MET A 100 1.59 -6.87 -4.83
CA MET A 100 0.60 -5.81 -4.92
C MET A 100 -0.56 -6.08 -3.98
N LEU A 101 -0.86 -5.10 -3.13
CA LEU A 101 -2.10 -5.09 -2.36
C LEU A 101 -3.12 -4.24 -3.11
N ILE A 102 -4.27 -4.82 -3.43
CA ILE A 102 -5.39 -4.12 -4.08
C ILE A 102 -6.51 -3.96 -3.08
N LEU A 103 -6.94 -2.72 -2.88
CA LEU A 103 -8.07 -2.38 -2.02
C LEU A 103 -9.36 -2.39 -2.83
N PHE A 104 -10.36 -3.09 -2.33
CA PHE A 104 -11.71 -3.11 -2.85
C PHE A 104 -12.67 -2.50 -1.84
N ARG A 105 -13.67 -1.76 -2.32
CA ARG A 105 -14.90 -1.53 -1.61
C ARG A 105 -15.90 -2.62 -1.97
N ILE A 106 -16.46 -3.29 -0.98
CA ILE A 106 -17.48 -4.34 -1.12
C ILE A 106 -18.84 -3.77 -0.76
N SER A 107 -19.87 -4.23 -1.44
CA SER A 107 -21.27 -4.01 -1.12
C SER A 107 -22.05 -5.30 -1.37
N LYS A 108 -23.33 -5.35 -0.99
CA LYS A 108 -24.17 -6.55 -1.12
C LYS A 108 -24.18 -7.16 -2.54
N HIS A 109 -24.07 -6.34 -3.58
CA HIS A 109 -24.22 -6.76 -4.97
C HIS A 109 -23.02 -6.46 -5.88
N SER A 110 -22.02 -5.72 -5.40
CA SER A 110 -20.85 -5.37 -6.21
C SER A 110 -19.60 -5.14 -5.36
N PHE A 111 -18.45 -5.28 -5.99
CA PHE A 111 -17.18 -4.79 -5.48
C PHE A 111 -16.62 -3.74 -6.46
N LYS A 112 -15.80 -2.83 -5.94
CA LYS A 112 -15.15 -1.78 -6.72
C LYS A 112 -13.72 -1.61 -6.24
N GLU A 113 -12.76 -1.70 -7.14
CA GLU A 113 -11.36 -1.40 -6.85
C GLU A 113 -11.19 0.08 -6.46
N MET A 114 -10.43 0.34 -5.41
CA MET A 114 -10.30 1.68 -4.79
C MET A 114 -8.88 2.22 -4.84
N GLY A 115 -7.91 1.37 -5.11
CA GLY A 115 -6.50 1.71 -5.15
C GLY A 115 -5.63 0.47 -4.96
N PHE A 116 -4.33 0.69 -5.02
CA PHE A 116 -3.33 -0.35 -4.79
C PHE A 116 -2.04 0.24 -4.23
N ILE A 117 -1.22 -0.63 -3.68
CA ILE A 117 0.19 -0.38 -3.37
C ILE A 117 1.01 -1.54 -3.93
N ARG A 118 2.02 -1.22 -4.75
CA ARG A 118 3.00 -2.17 -5.29
C ARG A 118 4.32 -1.97 -4.56
N PHE A 119 4.90 -3.07 -4.08
CA PHE A 119 6.10 -3.06 -3.27
C PHE A 119 6.91 -4.33 -3.53
N GLY A 120 8.20 -4.29 -3.20
CA GLY A 120 9.12 -5.40 -3.42
C GLY A 120 10.46 -5.14 -2.77
N ARG A 121 11.43 -6.02 -2.97
CA ARG A 121 12.81 -5.82 -2.50
C ARG A 121 13.74 -5.54 -3.67
N ARG A 122 14.74 -4.69 -3.47
CA ARG A 122 15.76 -4.33 -4.47
C ARG A 122 17.14 -4.22 -3.81
N ASP A 123 18.17 -4.60 -4.54
CA ASP A 123 19.54 -4.29 -4.15
C ASP A 123 19.84 -2.87 -4.61
N LEU A 124 20.10 -1.95 -3.66
CA LEU A 124 20.19 -0.51 -3.92
C LEU A 124 21.48 0.06 -3.35
N TYR A 125 22.04 1.04 -4.07
CA TYR A 125 23.15 1.85 -3.59
C TYR A 125 22.62 3.23 -3.16
N PHE A 126 22.97 3.65 -1.94
CA PHE A 126 22.63 4.95 -1.38
C PHE A 126 23.86 5.70 -0.91
N ASP A 127 23.84 7.01 -1.06
CA ASP A 127 24.84 7.92 -0.52
C ASP A 127 24.36 8.42 0.85
N ASP A 128 25.14 8.13 1.89
CA ASP A 128 24.88 8.60 3.27
C ASP A 128 25.51 9.97 3.57
N GLY A 129 26.12 10.61 2.57
CA GLY A 129 26.85 11.87 2.68
C GLY A 129 28.35 11.70 2.98
N ASN A 130 28.77 10.51 3.43
CA ASN A 130 30.17 10.17 3.68
C ASN A 130 30.69 9.08 2.73
N SER A 131 29.83 8.12 2.37
CA SER A 131 30.18 6.94 1.58
C SER A 131 28.97 6.36 0.85
N LEU A 132 29.24 5.61 -0.23
CA LEU A 132 28.23 4.82 -0.91
C LEU A 132 27.98 3.51 -0.14
N ARG A 133 26.76 3.30 0.32
CA ARG A 133 26.27 2.10 1.00
C ARG A 133 25.51 1.22 0.04
N ASN A 134 25.79 -0.08 0.05
CA ASN A 134 25.00 -1.07 -0.66
C ASN A 134 24.02 -1.73 0.31
N LEU A 135 22.72 -1.58 0.07
CA LEU A 135 21.67 -2.23 0.83
C LEU A 135 21.05 -3.33 -0.04
N LEU A 136 21.41 -4.56 0.28
CA LEU A 136 20.83 -5.74 -0.35
C LEU A 136 19.40 -5.95 0.15
N GLN A 137 18.52 -6.37 -0.76
CA GLN A 137 17.13 -6.72 -0.46
C GLN A 137 16.37 -5.62 0.28
N CYS A 138 16.69 -4.35 0.01
CA CYS A 138 16.03 -3.18 0.60
C CYS A 138 14.54 -3.17 0.24
N PRO A 139 13.62 -3.09 1.22
CA PRO A 139 12.19 -3.08 0.95
C PRO A 139 11.78 -1.72 0.36
N CYS A 140 11.00 -1.77 -0.72
CA CYS A 140 10.72 -0.63 -1.58
C CYS A 140 9.23 -0.46 -1.83
N ILE A 141 8.75 0.77 -1.82
CA ILE A 141 7.46 1.15 -2.43
C ILE A 141 7.72 1.57 -3.87
N LEU A 142 7.04 0.93 -4.80
CA LEU A 142 7.32 1.02 -6.24
C LEU A 142 6.21 1.72 -7.03
N ASP A 143 4.97 1.64 -6.54
CA ASP A 143 3.86 2.47 -7.01
C ASP A 143 2.77 2.51 -5.94
N PHE A 144 2.07 3.63 -5.81
CA PHE A 144 1.03 3.80 -4.81
C PHE A 144 -0.06 4.76 -5.27
N TYR A 145 -1.29 4.24 -5.36
CA TYR A 145 -2.42 5.00 -5.85
C TYR A 145 -3.71 4.68 -5.11
N ILE A 146 -4.45 5.73 -4.73
CA ILE A 146 -5.77 5.66 -4.13
C ILE A 146 -6.71 6.58 -4.91
N ARG A 147 -7.79 6.04 -5.45
CA ARG A 147 -8.79 6.78 -6.26
C ARG A 147 -9.49 7.86 -5.45
N PHE A 148 -9.85 7.57 -4.19
CA PHE A 148 -10.54 8.51 -3.30
C PHE A 148 -9.67 8.87 -2.10
N LYS A 149 -8.88 9.94 -2.24
CA LYS A 149 -7.95 10.41 -1.21
C LYS A 149 -8.69 10.93 0.04
N ARG A 150 -7.96 11.01 1.17
CA ARG A 150 -8.43 11.58 2.47
C ARG A 150 -9.57 10.82 3.14
N LYS A 151 -9.75 9.52 2.83
CA LYS A 151 -10.71 8.60 3.47
C LYS A 151 -10.04 7.52 4.35
N GLY A 152 -8.75 7.66 4.66
CA GLY A 152 -7.99 6.69 5.47
C GLY A 152 -7.48 5.46 4.71
N PHE A 153 -8.03 5.15 3.53
CA PHE A 153 -7.65 3.99 2.71
C PHE A 153 -6.16 3.84 2.42
N GLY A 154 -5.47 4.96 2.16
CA GLY A 154 -4.03 4.93 1.93
C GLY A 154 -3.25 4.43 3.14
N LYS A 155 -3.65 4.85 4.35
CA LYS A 155 -3.02 4.41 5.61
C LYS A 155 -3.25 2.93 5.85
N ILE A 156 -4.45 2.44 5.57
CA ILE A 156 -4.79 1.01 5.67
C ILE A 156 -3.88 0.15 4.78
N LEU A 157 -3.78 0.49 3.48
CA LEU A 157 -2.90 -0.26 2.57
C LEU A 157 -1.44 -0.20 3.01
N PHE A 158 -0.98 0.99 3.43
CA PHE A 158 0.40 1.18 3.83
C PHE A 158 0.75 0.39 5.10
N ASP A 159 -0.10 0.42 6.12
CA ASP A 159 0.09 -0.35 7.36
C ASP A 159 0.11 -1.87 7.09
N LEU A 160 -0.76 -2.36 6.19
CA LEU A 160 -0.75 -3.75 5.77
C LEU A 160 0.54 -4.11 5.01
N THR A 161 1.07 -3.20 4.20
CA THR A 161 2.37 -3.41 3.53
C THR A 161 3.52 -3.50 4.52
N LEU A 162 3.57 -2.62 5.54
CA LEU A 162 4.58 -2.70 6.61
C LEU A 162 4.51 -4.06 7.34
N LYS A 163 3.30 -4.49 7.68
CA LYS A 163 3.07 -5.80 8.31
C LYS A 163 3.50 -6.96 7.42
N HIS A 164 3.19 -6.91 6.13
CA HIS A 164 3.58 -7.95 5.18
C HIS A 164 5.10 -8.05 5.04
N LEU A 165 5.78 -6.90 4.99
CA LEU A 165 7.24 -6.83 4.89
C LEU A 165 7.97 -7.13 6.20
N SER A 166 7.24 -7.26 7.32
CA SER A 166 7.78 -7.43 8.67
C SER A 166 8.78 -6.33 9.03
N ILE A 167 8.40 -5.07 8.79
CA ILE A 167 9.21 -3.89 9.09
C ILE A 167 8.49 -2.97 10.06
N ASP A 168 9.24 -2.39 11.00
CA ASP A 168 8.69 -1.61 12.12
C ASP A 168 8.13 -0.25 11.68
N GLY A 169 8.61 0.31 10.57
CA GLY A 169 8.15 1.61 10.13
C GLY A 169 8.52 1.99 8.69
N PRO A 170 7.89 3.06 8.18
CA PRO A 170 8.10 3.55 6.83
C PRO A 170 9.47 4.18 6.58
N GLN A 171 10.21 4.53 7.64
CA GLN A 171 11.58 5.03 7.53
C GLN A 171 12.56 3.94 7.04
N SER A 172 12.18 2.67 7.18
CA SER A 172 12.94 1.50 6.73
C SER A 172 12.75 1.20 5.23
N LEU A 173 11.90 1.97 4.53
CA LEU A 173 11.57 1.77 3.13
C LEU A 173 12.35 2.73 2.23
N ALA A 174 12.72 2.22 1.06
CA ALA A 174 13.05 3.08 -0.07
C ALA A 174 11.80 3.35 -0.93
N TYR A 175 11.73 4.52 -1.55
CA TYR A 175 10.60 4.95 -2.36
C TYR A 175 11.06 5.25 -3.79
N ASP A 176 10.59 4.50 -4.78
CA ASP A 176 10.93 4.74 -6.19
C ASP A 176 10.17 5.97 -6.71
N ARG A 177 10.89 7.05 -7.02
CA ARG A 177 10.36 8.30 -7.61
C ARG A 177 9.03 8.76 -6.96
N PRO A 178 8.97 8.94 -5.63
CA PRO A 178 7.70 9.20 -4.95
C PRO A 178 7.08 10.51 -5.44
N SER A 179 5.77 10.46 -5.72
CA SER A 179 5.01 11.68 -6.01
C SER A 179 4.98 12.63 -4.81
N PHE A 180 4.78 13.92 -5.05
CA PHE A 180 4.55 14.90 -3.97
C PHE A 180 3.39 14.51 -3.04
N SER A 181 2.38 13.83 -3.59
CA SER A 181 1.24 13.32 -2.81
C SER A 181 1.65 12.20 -1.87
N LEU A 182 2.60 11.33 -2.25
CA LEU A 182 3.14 10.28 -1.39
C LEU A 182 4.01 10.89 -0.30
N LEU A 183 4.91 11.81 -0.62
CA LEU A 183 5.72 12.51 0.39
C LEU A 183 4.84 13.25 1.42
N SER A 184 3.80 13.94 0.97
CA SER A 184 2.81 14.59 1.86
C SER A 184 2.07 13.59 2.74
N PHE A 185 1.78 12.40 2.22
CA PHE A 185 1.16 11.32 2.98
C PHE A 185 2.11 10.79 4.06
N LEU A 186 3.37 10.54 3.72
CA LEU A 186 4.40 10.08 4.66
C LEU A 186 4.62 11.07 5.81
N ARG A 187 4.76 12.36 5.47
CA ARG A 187 4.85 13.43 6.46
C ARG A 187 3.64 13.46 7.40
N LYS A 188 2.43 13.37 6.85
CA LYS A 188 1.20 13.48 7.63
C LYS A 188 0.98 12.31 8.59
N TYR A 189 1.18 11.07 8.12
CA TYR A 189 0.77 9.89 8.88
C TYR A 189 1.92 9.23 9.66
N PHE A 190 3.16 9.57 9.32
CA PHE A 190 4.34 8.91 9.87
C PHE A 190 5.44 9.88 10.28
N ASN A 191 5.19 11.20 10.23
CA ASN A 191 6.14 12.25 10.61
C ASN A 191 7.49 12.17 9.85
N LEU A 192 7.47 11.68 8.61
CA LEU A 192 8.64 11.62 7.74
C LEU A 192 8.71 12.87 6.86
N ASP A 193 9.51 13.86 7.26
CA ASP A 193 9.55 15.19 6.67
C ASP A 193 10.89 15.60 6.02
N GLN A 194 11.96 14.83 6.24
CA GLN A 194 13.29 15.05 5.67
C GLN A 194 13.66 13.95 4.64
N PRO A 195 13.03 13.92 3.44
CA PRO A 195 13.38 12.95 2.41
C PRO A 195 14.78 13.22 1.84
N LEU A 196 15.58 12.17 1.72
CA LEU A 196 16.88 12.20 1.07
C LEU A 196 16.76 11.64 -0.35
N TRP A 197 16.94 12.51 -1.34
CA TRP A 197 16.91 12.13 -2.76
C TRP A 197 18.25 11.51 -3.17
N GLN A 198 18.17 10.34 -3.80
CA GLN A 198 19.32 9.55 -4.19
C GLN A 198 19.53 9.62 -5.71
N HIS A 199 20.76 9.40 -6.15
CA HIS A 199 21.13 9.46 -7.58
C HIS A 199 20.39 8.44 -8.45
N ASN A 200 19.98 7.31 -7.87
CA ASN A 200 19.18 6.27 -8.53
C ASN A 200 17.67 6.59 -8.58
N HIS A 201 17.27 7.83 -8.27
CA HIS A 201 15.88 8.32 -8.21
C HIS A 201 15.02 7.75 -7.09
N PHE A 202 15.58 6.94 -6.20
CA PHE A 202 14.90 6.59 -4.96
C PHE A 202 14.97 7.75 -3.98
N VAL A 203 14.01 7.76 -3.07
CA VAL A 203 14.02 8.58 -1.87
C VAL A 203 14.07 7.66 -0.67
N ILE A 204 14.88 8.03 0.31
CA ILE A 204 15.00 7.35 1.61
C ILE A 204 14.83 8.37 2.73
N PHE A 205 14.79 7.89 3.97
CA PHE A 205 14.95 8.70 5.17
C PHE A 205 16.18 8.21 5.92
N SER A 206 16.91 9.11 6.59
CA SER A 206 18.24 8.82 7.15
C SER A 206 18.26 7.62 8.10
N GLN A 207 17.15 7.37 8.81
CA GLN A 207 17.00 6.24 9.73
C GLN A 207 17.10 4.88 9.04
N ILE A 208 17.03 4.82 7.70
CA ILE A 208 17.24 3.58 6.98
C ILE A 208 18.66 3.04 7.22
N PHE A 209 19.67 3.90 7.37
CA PHE A 209 21.05 3.46 7.52
C PHE A 209 21.27 2.70 8.84
N ASP A 210 20.68 3.17 9.94
CA ASP A 210 20.76 2.54 11.25
C ASP A 210 20.17 1.11 11.28
N LEU A 211 19.33 0.77 10.30
CA LEU A 211 18.62 -0.51 10.23
C LEU A 211 19.34 -1.59 9.42
N PHE A 212 20.33 -1.20 8.62
CA PHE A 212 21.15 -2.13 7.82
C PHE A 212 22.60 -2.17 8.30
N GLU A 213 22.91 -1.57 9.46
CA GLU A 213 24.15 -1.79 10.19
C GLU A 213 24.10 -3.13 10.95
N THR A 214 24.34 -4.24 10.24
CA THR A 214 24.79 -5.52 10.83
C THR A 214 25.68 -6.28 9.87
#